data_AF-A0A3Q2YAM0-F1
#
_entry.id   AF-A0A3Q2YAM0-F1
#
_cell.length_a   1.000
_cell.length_b   1.000
_cell.length_c   1.000
_cell.angle_alpha   90.00
_cell.angle_beta   90.00
_cell.angle_gamma   90.00
#
_symmetry.space_group_name_H-M   'P 1'
#
loop_
_entity.id
_entity.type
_entity.pdbx_description
1 polymer ?
#
loop_
_entity_poly.entity_id
_entity_poly.type
_entity_poly.pdbx_seq_one_letter_code
_entity_poly.pdbx_strand_id
1 'polypeptide(L)'
;IACVFLVVAYQGEAVTLSSGGDPSRELASIKWYVFSNQTWIATFHGGKINTERFYLFRGRLTLNASSGDLTIRNVSRRDAVDFSVELVDTEKRSLTAVCCPLSGHLQIPSIRTLFSVHLDGGCWVGLDCLSPDLDANLSWTLEPPLPTAYAMADPSGKGGVLLASLASRDTAHFTCTSSRKPENVSDSIRVACKAPPTDTADAVYTSRFGNGAQLSRSLSRITIRMWPLLSLDDIQRNAGAQP
;
A
#
# COMPACT_ATOMS: atom_id res chain seq x y z
N ILE A 1 -8.15 -26.88 -13.50
CA ILE A 1 -7.25 -26.20 -14.47
C ILE A 1 -6.45 -25.21 -13.65
N ALA A 2 -5.12 -25.23 -13.75
CA ALA A 2 -4.25 -24.34 -12.98
C ALA A 2 -4.07 -23.00 -13.70
N CYS A 3 -3.89 -21.92 -12.94
CA CYS A 3 -3.64 -20.59 -13.46
C CYS A 3 -2.36 -20.55 -14.31
N VAL A 4 -2.44 -20.09 -15.57
CA VAL A 4 -1.29 -20.05 -16.49
C VAL A 4 -0.77 -18.62 -16.67
N PHE A 5 -1.68 -17.64 -16.77
CA PHE A 5 -1.33 -16.24 -16.92
C PHE A 5 -1.94 -15.40 -15.80
N LEU A 6 -1.14 -14.52 -15.21
CA LEU A 6 -1.58 -13.55 -14.20
C LEU A 6 -1.71 -12.18 -14.85
N VAL A 7 -2.90 -11.57 -14.81
CA VAL A 7 -3.16 -10.25 -15.40
C VAL A 7 -3.72 -9.30 -14.34
N VAL A 8 -2.96 -8.26 -14.01
CA VAL A 8 -3.43 -7.21 -13.09
C VAL A 8 -4.36 -6.26 -13.85
N ALA A 9 -5.55 -6.04 -13.31
CA ALA A 9 -6.52 -5.09 -13.84
C ALA A 9 -6.85 -4.01 -12.81
N TYR A 10 -7.10 -2.79 -13.27
CA TYR A 10 -7.47 -1.65 -12.43
C TYR A 10 -8.95 -1.32 -12.55
N GLN A 11 -9.58 -1.01 -11.42
CA GLN A 11 -10.99 -0.64 -11.40
C GLN A 11 -11.25 0.61 -12.27
N GLY A 12 -12.23 0.52 -13.16
CA GLY A 12 -12.61 1.58 -14.10
C GLY A 12 -11.87 1.54 -15.43
N GLU A 13 -10.74 0.83 -15.51
CA GLU A 13 -9.93 0.76 -16.73
C GLU A 13 -10.35 -0.38 -17.66
N ALA A 14 -9.68 -0.48 -18.81
CA ALA A 14 -9.78 -1.62 -19.71
C ALA A 14 -8.59 -2.56 -19.55
N VAL A 15 -8.84 -3.86 -19.55
CA VAL A 15 -7.80 -4.89 -19.50
C VAL A 15 -7.98 -5.85 -20.66
N THR A 16 -6.88 -6.31 -21.25
CA THR A 16 -6.89 -7.34 -22.30
C THR A 16 -6.30 -8.63 -21.75
N LEU A 17 -7.11 -9.68 -21.78
CA LEU A 17 -6.72 -11.04 -21.42
C LEU A 17 -6.16 -11.72 -22.67
N SER A 18 -4.88 -12.05 -22.62
CA SER A 18 -4.26 -12.77 -23.73
C SER A 18 -4.75 -14.22 -23.77
N SER A 19 -5.12 -14.68 -24.96
CA SER A 19 -5.57 -16.05 -25.16
C SER A 19 -4.41 -17.05 -25.31
N GLY A 20 -3.21 -16.54 -25.60
CA GLY A 20 -2.07 -17.34 -26.06
C GLY A 20 -2.24 -17.92 -27.48
N GLY A 21 -3.23 -17.44 -28.24
CA GLY A 21 -3.49 -17.85 -29.62
C GLY A 21 -2.43 -17.34 -30.59
N ASP A 22 -2.13 -18.15 -31.60
CA ASP A 22 -1.23 -17.78 -32.69
C ASP A 22 -2.02 -17.04 -33.78
N PRO A 23 -1.78 -15.73 -34.01
CA PRO A 23 -2.52 -14.95 -35.00
C PRO A 23 -2.32 -15.41 -36.45
N SER A 24 -1.29 -16.23 -36.71
CA SER A 24 -1.01 -16.75 -38.06
C SER A 24 -1.93 -17.92 -38.45
N ARG A 25 -2.67 -18.48 -37.49
CA ARG A 25 -3.58 -19.60 -37.71
C ARG A 25 -5.02 -19.14 -37.75
N GLU A 26 -5.81 -19.74 -38.63
CA GLU A 26 -7.23 -19.42 -38.74
C GLU A 26 -8.03 -20.16 -37.65
N LEU A 27 -8.47 -19.41 -36.65
CA LEU A 27 -9.28 -19.96 -35.56
C LEU A 27 -10.69 -20.27 -36.07
N ALA A 28 -11.12 -21.52 -35.94
CA ALA A 28 -12.49 -21.94 -36.28
C ALA A 28 -13.49 -21.57 -35.17
N SER A 29 -13.07 -21.58 -33.91
CA SER A 29 -13.89 -21.15 -32.77
C SER A 29 -13.07 -20.63 -31.59
N ILE A 30 -13.62 -19.64 -30.90
CA ILE A 30 -13.11 -19.11 -29.63
C ILE A 30 -14.23 -19.13 -28.61
N LYS A 31 -13.96 -19.57 -27.38
CA LYS A 31 -14.92 -19.53 -26.27
C LYS A 31 -14.22 -19.06 -25.01
N TRP A 32 -14.72 -17.95 -24.46
CA TRP A 32 -14.30 -17.45 -23.16
C TRP A 32 -15.31 -17.83 -22.10
N TYR A 33 -14.79 -18.23 -20.94
CA TYR A 33 -15.53 -18.74 -19.80
C TYR A 33 -15.17 -18.00 -18.52
N VAL A 34 -16.14 -17.92 -17.62
CA VAL A 34 -15.92 -17.67 -16.19
C VAL A 34 -16.43 -18.87 -15.39
N PHE A 35 -15.95 -19.01 -14.15
CA PHE A 35 -16.34 -20.08 -13.22
C PHE A 35 -16.09 -21.49 -13.80
N SER A 36 -14.82 -21.79 -14.08
CA SER A 36 -14.37 -23.14 -14.47
C SER A 36 -15.14 -23.77 -15.64
N ASN A 37 -15.24 -23.04 -16.76
CA ASN A 37 -15.81 -23.49 -18.05
C ASN A 37 -17.33 -23.67 -18.11
N GLN A 38 -18.10 -23.18 -17.13
CA GLN A 38 -19.55 -23.38 -17.13
C GLN A 38 -20.32 -22.25 -17.83
N THR A 39 -19.81 -21.02 -17.79
CA THR A 39 -20.56 -19.85 -18.28
C THR A 39 -19.83 -19.16 -19.41
N TRP A 40 -20.38 -19.23 -20.63
CA TRP A 40 -19.85 -18.50 -21.78
C TRP A 40 -20.09 -17.00 -21.63
N ILE A 41 -19.03 -16.22 -21.74
CA ILE A 41 -19.11 -14.75 -21.70
C ILE A 41 -18.92 -14.14 -23.09
N ALA A 42 -18.06 -14.74 -23.91
CA ALA A 42 -17.83 -14.34 -25.30
C ALA A 42 -17.52 -15.55 -26.16
N THR A 43 -18.02 -15.56 -27.40
CA THR A 43 -17.77 -16.64 -28.36
C THR A 43 -17.54 -16.11 -29.76
N PHE A 44 -16.67 -16.77 -30.51
CA PHE A 44 -16.56 -16.69 -31.95
C PHE A 44 -16.80 -18.07 -32.56
N HIS A 45 -17.68 -18.16 -33.55
CA HIS A 45 -17.92 -19.39 -34.30
C HIS A 45 -18.59 -19.06 -35.64
N GLY A 46 -18.13 -19.68 -36.73
CA GLY A 46 -18.71 -19.49 -38.06
C GLY A 46 -18.73 -18.02 -38.51
N GLY A 47 -17.64 -17.29 -38.24
CA GLY A 47 -17.50 -15.88 -38.59
C GLY A 47 -18.30 -14.90 -37.73
N LYS A 48 -18.97 -15.35 -36.67
CA LYS A 48 -19.84 -14.51 -35.83
C LYS A 48 -19.30 -14.39 -34.41
N ILE A 49 -19.17 -13.16 -33.93
CA ILE A 49 -18.83 -12.82 -32.54
C ILE A 49 -20.13 -12.62 -31.75
N ASN A 50 -20.17 -13.13 -30.51
CA ASN A 50 -21.20 -12.83 -29.54
C ASN A 50 -20.57 -12.55 -28.16
N THR A 51 -20.71 -11.32 -27.68
CA THR A 51 -20.20 -10.81 -26.39
C THR A 51 -21.30 -10.56 -25.35
N GLU A 52 -22.55 -10.83 -25.69
CA GLU A 52 -23.72 -10.41 -24.88
C GLU A 52 -24.33 -11.57 -24.08
N ARG A 53 -23.57 -12.67 -23.95
CA ARG A 53 -24.05 -13.94 -23.38
C ARG A 53 -24.30 -13.86 -21.87
N PHE A 54 -23.51 -13.10 -21.13
CA PHE A 54 -23.61 -13.01 -19.68
C PHE A 54 -23.84 -11.58 -19.22
N TYR A 55 -24.91 -11.37 -18.45
CA TYR A 55 -25.41 -10.04 -18.10
C TYR A 55 -24.36 -9.14 -17.43
N LEU A 56 -23.45 -9.71 -16.62
CA LEU A 56 -22.40 -8.93 -15.95
C LEU A 56 -21.44 -8.23 -16.93
N PHE A 57 -21.22 -8.79 -18.12
CA PHE A 57 -20.23 -8.29 -19.07
C PHE A 57 -20.83 -7.62 -20.31
N ARG A 58 -22.17 -7.54 -20.41
CA ARG A 58 -22.86 -6.94 -21.56
C ARG A 58 -22.39 -5.51 -21.84
N GLY A 59 -22.12 -5.22 -23.11
CA GLY A 59 -21.61 -3.93 -23.55
C GLY A 59 -20.17 -3.57 -23.11
N ARG A 60 -19.48 -4.47 -22.39
CA ARG A 60 -18.11 -4.22 -21.89
C ARG A 60 -17.04 -5.07 -22.56
N LEU A 61 -17.41 -6.13 -23.28
CA LEU A 61 -16.45 -7.04 -23.90
C LEU A 61 -16.15 -6.66 -25.35
N THR A 62 -14.90 -6.89 -25.76
CA THR A 62 -14.48 -6.87 -27.16
C THR A 62 -13.61 -8.10 -27.40
N LEU A 63 -14.01 -8.95 -28.35
CA LEU A 63 -13.28 -10.17 -28.70
C LEU A 63 -12.53 -9.96 -30.02
N ASN A 64 -11.23 -10.24 -30.03
CA ASN A 64 -10.46 -10.30 -31.27
C ASN A 64 -10.61 -11.70 -31.89
N ALA A 65 -11.21 -11.79 -33.08
CA ALA A 65 -11.43 -13.08 -33.75
C ALA A 65 -10.15 -13.71 -34.33
N SER A 66 -9.10 -12.90 -34.56
CA SER A 66 -7.82 -13.38 -35.12
C SER A 66 -6.89 -13.91 -34.03
N SER A 67 -6.73 -13.17 -32.92
CA SER A 67 -5.86 -13.63 -31.82
C SER A 67 -6.59 -14.44 -30.75
N GLY A 68 -7.92 -14.27 -30.62
CA GLY A 68 -8.70 -14.83 -29.53
C GLY A 68 -8.65 -14.02 -28.23
N ASP A 69 -7.92 -12.91 -28.18
CA ASP A 69 -7.81 -12.07 -26.99
C ASP A 69 -9.14 -11.39 -26.64
N LEU A 70 -9.39 -11.25 -25.34
CA LEU A 70 -10.61 -10.64 -24.83
C LEU A 70 -10.29 -9.37 -24.05
N THR A 71 -10.83 -8.25 -24.50
CA THR A 71 -10.77 -6.99 -23.76
C THR A 71 -12.04 -6.81 -22.93
N ILE A 72 -11.87 -6.51 -21.64
CA ILE A 72 -12.93 -6.11 -20.71
C ILE A 72 -12.76 -4.63 -20.42
N ARG A 73 -13.77 -3.82 -20.71
CA ARG A 73 -13.80 -2.37 -20.42
C ARG A 73 -14.48 -2.09 -19.09
N ASN A 74 -14.12 -0.98 -18.45
CA ASN A 74 -14.71 -0.53 -17.19
C ASN A 74 -14.74 -1.66 -16.15
N VAL A 75 -13.54 -2.16 -15.84
CA VAL A 75 -13.34 -3.29 -14.91
C VAL A 75 -13.87 -2.92 -13.52
N SER A 76 -14.48 -3.89 -12.85
CA SER A 76 -15.12 -3.75 -11.55
C SER A 76 -14.72 -4.87 -10.60
N ARG A 77 -15.05 -4.72 -9.31
CA ARG A 77 -14.87 -5.77 -8.29
C ARG A 77 -15.49 -7.11 -8.63
N ARG A 78 -16.53 -7.13 -9.47
CA ARG A 78 -17.20 -8.37 -9.89
C ARG A 78 -16.46 -9.12 -11.00
N ASP A 79 -15.47 -8.47 -11.61
CA ASP A 79 -14.68 -9.05 -12.70
C ASP A 79 -13.41 -9.76 -12.20
N ALA A 80 -13.14 -9.69 -10.89
CA ALA A 80 -12.01 -10.34 -10.20
C ALA A 80 -12.25 -11.86 -10.06
N VAL A 81 -12.37 -12.53 -11.19
CA VAL A 81 -12.63 -13.98 -11.30
C VAL A 81 -11.60 -14.61 -12.23
N ASP A 82 -11.50 -15.93 -12.16
CA ASP A 82 -10.69 -16.68 -13.11
C ASP A 82 -11.43 -16.83 -14.44
N PHE A 83 -10.72 -16.49 -15.50
CA PHE A 83 -11.15 -16.64 -16.87
C PHE A 83 -10.51 -17.89 -17.47
N SER A 84 -11.20 -18.51 -18.42
CA SER A 84 -10.63 -19.58 -19.23
C SER A 84 -10.99 -19.34 -20.69
N VAL A 85 -10.10 -19.73 -21.58
CA VAL A 85 -10.32 -19.61 -23.02
C VAL A 85 -10.06 -20.94 -23.68
N GLU A 86 -10.97 -21.32 -24.56
CA GLU A 86 -10.82 -22.42 -25.47
C GLU A 86 -10.66 -21.88 -26.89
N LEU A 87 -9.57 -22.27 -27.54
CA LEU A 87 -9.31 -21.99 -28.94
C LEU A 87 -9.41 -23.31 -29.71
N VAL A 88 -10.14 -23.28 -30.81
CA VAL A 88 -10.27 -24.41 -31.74
C VAL A 88 -9.77 -23.93 -33.10
N ASP A 89 -8.69 -24.55 -33.55
CA ASP A 89 -8.19 -24.51 -34.92
C ASP A 89 -8.64 -25.81 -35.63
N THR A 90 -8.53 -25.84 -36.96
CA THR A 90 -8.75 -26.99 -37.83
C THR A 90 -8.08 -28.28 -37.35
N GLU A 91 -6.93 -28.21 -36.70
CA GLU A 91 -6.16 -29.39 -36.26
C GLU A 91 -6.13 -29.61 -34.75
N LYS A 92 -6.37 -28.58 -33.92
CA LYS A 92 -6.10 -28.66 -32.47
C LYS A 92 -7.05 -27.83 -31.63
N ARG A 93 -7.39 -28.39 -30.47
CA ARG A 93 -8.08 -27.71 -29.36
C ARG A 93 -7.07 -27.35 -28.28
N SER A 94 -7.02 -26.08 -27.88
CA SER A 94 -6.25 -25.64 -26.71
C SER A 94 -7.17 -24.99 -25.68
N LEU A 95 -6.83 -25.19 -24.41
CA LEU A 95 -7.55 -24.62 -23.27
C LEU A 95 -6.54 -23.99 -22.33
N THR A 96 -6.72 -22.69 -22.06
CA THR A 96 -5.82 -21.90 -21.22
C THR A 96 -6.63 -21.23 -20.11
N ALA A 97 -6.11 -21.22 -18.89
CA ALA A 97 -6.69 -20.45 -17.78
C ALA A 97 -5.88 -19.18 -17.50
N VAL A 98 -6.59 -18.08 -17.29
CA VAL A 98 -6.05 -16.75 -17.05
C VAL A 98 -6.67 -16.24 -15.75
N CYS A 99 -5.84 -15.93 -14.76
CA CYS A 99 -6.31 -15.33 -13.52
C CYS A 99 -6.21 -13.82 -13.61
N CYS A 100 -7.29 -13.15 -13.23
CA CYS A 100 -7.35 -11.71 -13.17
C CYS A 100 -7.41 -11.24 -11.71
N PRO A 101 -6.26 -10.96 -11.07
CA PRO A 101 -6.25 -10.18 -9.84
C PRO A 101 -6.74 -8.76 -10.13
N LEU A 102 -7.71 -8.32 -9.32
CA LEU A 102 -8.16 -6.94 -9.35
C LEU A 102 -7.35 -6.10 -8.36
N SER A 103 -6.78 -5.02 -8.88
CA SER A 103 -6.14 -3.95 -8.11
C SER A 103 -6.98 -2.67 -8.17
N GLY A 104 -6.85 -1.86 -7.13
CA GLY A 104 -7.24 -0.45 -7.18
C GLY A 104 -6.04 0.41 -7.57
N HIS A 105 -6.30 1.62 -8.05
CA HIS A 105 -5.25 2.63 -8.14
C HIS A 105 -4.74 2.97 -6.76
N LEU A 106 -3.43 3.18 -6.66
CA LEU A 106 -2.80 3.61 -5.43
C LEU A 106 -3.39 4.93 -4.96
N GLN A 107 -3.73 5.00 -3.69
CA GLN A 107 -4.10 6.22 -3.02
C GLN A 107 -2.84 6.93 -2.52
N ILE A 108 -2.86 8.26 -2.59
CA ILE A 108 -1.76 9.10 -2.10
C ILE A 108 -1.52 8.77 -0.61
N PRO A 109 -0.28 8.43 -0.21
CA PRO A 109 0.03 8.15 1.18
C PRO A 109 -0.09 9.41 2.03
N SER A 110 -0.32 9.26 3.33
CA SER A 110 -0.40 10.38 4.27
C SER A 110 0.86 10.44 5.13
N ILE A 111 1.55 11.58 5.11
CA ILE A 111 2.69 11.84 5.97
C ILE A 111 2.22 12.46 7.30
N ARG A 112 2.69 11.94 8.43
CA ARG A 112 2.46 12.46 9.79
C ARG A 112 3.76 12.75 10.50
N THR A 113 3.83 13.87 11.22
CA THR A 113 4.97 14.18 12.08
C THR A 113 4.77 13.52 13.45
N LEU A 114 5.67 12.60 13.83
CA LEU A 114 5.66 11.96 15.15
C LEU A 114 6.26 12.88 16.22
N PHE A 115 7.41 13.48 15.91
CA PHE A 115 8.06 14.46 16.77
C PHE A 115 9.00 15.36 15.98
N SER A 116 9.25 16.55 16.51
CA SER A 116 10.29 17.46 16.06
C SER A 116 10.90 18.12 17.30
N VAL A 117 12.18 17.88 17.54
CA VAL A 117 12.87 18.32 18.76
C VAL A 117 14.17 19.00 18.40
N HIS A 118 14.39 20.19 18.95
CA HIS A 118 15.67 20.89 18.83
C HIS A 118 16.62 20.40 19.94
N LEU A 119 17.80 19.92 19.55
CA LEU A 119 18.88 19.55 20.44
C LEU A 119 20.12 20.36 20.06
N ASP A 120 21.01 20.66 21.01
CA ASP A 120 22.21 21.45 20.75
C ASP A 120 22.99 20.86 19.56
N GLY A 121 22.95 21.54 18.41
CA GLY A 121 23.53 21.09 17.13
C GLY A 121 22.54 20.86 15.98
N GLY A 122 21.22 20.77 16.20
CA GLY A 122 20.24 20.55 15.13
C GLY A 122 18.83 20.15 15.56
N CYS A 123 17.98 19.79 14.61
CA CYS A 123 16.64 19.28 14.86
C CYS A 123 16.55 17.79 14.52
N TRP A 124 16.03 16.99 15.45
CA TRP A 124 15.63 15.62 15.21
C TRP A 124 14.15 15.56 14.85
N VAL A 125 13.84 14.90 13.74
CA VAL A 125 12.48 14.78 13.23
C VAL A 125 12.17 13.31 12.97
N GLY A 126 11.05 12.85 13.54
CA GLY A 126 10.45 11.57 13.22
C GLY A 126 9.21 11.79 12.36
N LEU A 127 9.20 11.22 11.15
CA LEU A 127 8.06 11.21 10.25
C LEU A 127 7.54 9.80 10.12
N ASP A 128 6.22 9.67 9.99
CA ASP A 128 5.54 8.43 9.69
C ASP A 128 4.81 8.59 8.35
N CYS A 129 4.78 7.52 7.55
CA CYS A 129 4.11 7.50 6.27
C CYS A 129 3.13 6.33 6.23
N LEU A 130 1.87 6.66 6.03
CA LEU A 130 0.77 5.72 6.06
C LEU A 130 0.16 5.60 4.67
N SER A 131 0.19 4.40 4.09
CA SER A 131 -0.53 4.12 2.85
C SER A 131 -1.90 3.53 3.15
N PRO A 132 -2.99 4.02 2.52
CA PRO A 132 -4.30 3.36 2.57
C PRO A 132 -4.29 1.96 1.95
N ASP A 133 -3.33 1.70 1.07
CA ASP A 133 -3.21 0.48 0.29
C ASP A 133 -2.51 -0.64 1.05
N LEU A 134 -3.14 -1.83 1.06
CA LEU A 134 -2.65 -2.90 1.91
C LEU A 134 -1.39 -3.60 1.37
N ASP A 135 -1.16 -3.53 0.06
CA ASP A 135 -0.13 -4.23 -0.70
C ASP A 135 0.88 -3.27 -1.35
N ALA A 136 0.88 -2.00 -0.92
CA ALA A 136 1.82 -1.01 -1.40
C ALA A 136 3.14 -1.04 -0.62
N ASN A 137 4.25 -0.90 -1.34
CA ASN A 137 5.57 -0.74 -0.76
C ASN A 137 5.92 0.73 -0.57
N LEU A 138 6.37 1.10 0.63
CA LEU A 138 6.69 2.48 0.98
C LEU A 138 8.19 2.74 0.85
N SER A 139 8.54 3.93 0.40
CA SER A 139 9.93 4.38 0.25
C SER A 139 10.04 5.88 0.52
N TRP A 140 11.21 6.33 0.95
CA TRP A 140 11.49 7.73 1.25
C TRP A 140 12.53 8.29 0.29
N THR A 141 12.32 9.53 -0.14
CA THR A 141 13.29 10.31 -0.92
C THR A 141 13.47 11.67 -0.25
N LEU A 142 14.72 12.09 -0.08
CA LEU A 142 15.08 13.31 0.63
C LEU A 142 15.83 14.26 -0.30
N GLU A 143 15.42 15.52 -0.30
CA GLU A 143 16.07 16.60 -1.05
C GLU A 143 16.35 17.80 -0.11
N PRO A 144 17.62 18.16 0.15
CA PRO A 144 18.84 17.47 -0.25
C PRO A 144 19.02 16.11 0.48
N PRO A 145 19.85 15.19 -0.07
CA PRO A 145 20.13 13.92 0.59
C PRO A 145 20.83 14.16 1.93
N LEU A 146 20.22 13.65 3.01
CA LEU A 146 20.75 13.76 4.37
C LEU A 146 21.42 12.43 4.78
N PRO A 147 22.73 12.42 5.09
CA PRO A 147 23.44 11.19 5.50
C PRO A 147 23.00 10.68 6.88
N THR A 148 22.32 11.50 7.67
CA THR A 148 21.81 11.19 9.01
C THR A 148 20.30 10.88 8.99
N ALA A 149 19.79 10.42 7.85
CA ALA A 149 18.41 9.95 7.69
C ALA A 149 18.36 8.42 7.64
N TYR A 150 17.48 7.83 8.47
CA TYR A 150 17.30 6.39 8.61
C TYR A 150 15.83 6.04 8.44
N ALA A 151 15.51 5.28 7.40
CA ALA A 151 14.18 4.72 7.20
C ALA A 151 14.07 3.39 7.95
N MET A 152 13.05 3.26 8.78
CA MET A 152 12.79 2.07 9.59
C MET A 152 11.59 1.32 9.02
N ALA A 153 11.77 0.00 8.89
CA ALA A 153 10.66 -0.90 8.60
C ALA A 153 9.88 -1.17 9.90
N ASP A 154 8.55 -1.00 9.87
CA ASP A 154 7.66 -1.36 10.97
C ASP A 154 7.56 -2.90 11.07
N PRO A 155 7.62 -3.48 12.28
CA PRO A 155 7.36 -4.91 12.51
C PRO A 155 6.03 -5.45 11.96
N SER A 156 5.03 -4.59 11.66
CA SER A 156 3.80 -4.98 10.97
C SER A 156 3.97 -5.34 9.48
N GLY A 157 5.18 -5.15 8.93
CA GLY A 157 5.48 -5.32 7.50
C GLY A 157 5.12 -4.11 6.65
N LYS A 158 4.63 -3.02 7.26
CA LYS A 158 4.29 -1.75 6.59
C LYS A 158 5.00 -0.59 7.24
N GLY A 159 6.31 -0.57 7.08
CA GLY A 159 7.15 0.50 7.58
C GLY A 159 7.21 1.68 6.66
N GLY A 160 6.78 2.82 7.18
CA GLY A 160 6.98 4.13 6.59
C GLY A 160 7.66 5.11 7.53
N VAL A 161 8.31 4.69 8.63
CA VAL A 161 8.88 5.65 9.59
C VAL A 161 10.26 6.10 9.14
N LEU A 162 10.49 7.41 9.11
CA LEU A 162 11.77 8.03 8.81
C LEU A 162 12.24 8.86 10.01
N LEU A 163 13.48 8.63 10.43
CA LEU A 163 14.17 9.46 11.42
C LEU A 163 15.28 10.25 10.74
N ALA A 164 15.28 11.57 10.86
CA ALA A 164 16.32 12.42 10.27
C ALA A 164 16.80 13.50 11.24
N SER A 165 18.07 13.88 11.11
CA SER A 165 18.63 15.06 11.78
C SER A 165 18.93 16.16 10.76
N LEU A 166 18.50 17.39 11.05
CA LEU A 166 18.74 18.59 10.24
C LEU A 166 19.62 19.57 11.01
N ALA A 167 20.53 20.28 10.35
CA ALA A 167 21.30 21.32 11.01
C ALA A 167 20.42 22.54 11.34
N SER A 168 20.91 23.37 12.27
CA SER A 168 20.21 24.61 12.65
C SER A 168 20.11 25.54 11.44
N ARG A 169 18.87 25.89 11.03
CA ARG A 169 18.49 26.69 9.84
C ARG A 169 18.33 25.92 8.53
N ASP A 170 18.54 24.61 8.51
CA ASP A 170 18.27 23.82 7.32
C ASP A 170 16.77 23.61 7.10
N THR A 171 16.41 23.47 5.82
CA THR A 171 15.09 23.02 5.39
C THR A 171 15.27 21.83 4.46
N ALA A 172 14.61 20.72 4.77
CA ALA A 172 14.64 19.54 3.93
C ALA A 172 13.23 19.18 3.45
N HIS A 173 13.18 18.66 2.23
CA HIS A 173 11.98 18.12 1.61
C HIS A 173 11.98 16.61 1.75
N PHE A 174 10.92 16.08 2.35
CA PHE A 174 10.73 14.66 2.57
C PHE A 174 9.59 14.18 1.70
N THR A 175 9.88 13.26 0.79
CA THR A 175 8.89 12.65 -0.09
C THR A 175 8.70 11.20 0.32
N CYS A 176 7.46 10.81 0.63
CA CYS A 176 7.12 9.41 0.80
C CYS A 176 6.43 8.90 -0.47
N THR A 177 6.92 7.79 -1.00
CA THR A 177 6.40 7.16 -2.22
C THR A 177 5.81 5.80 -1.88
N SER A 178 4.52 5.66 -2.12
CA SER A 178 3.78 4.40 -2.16
C SER A 178 3.91 3.81 -3.57
N SER A 179 4.35 2.56 -3.67
CA SER A 179 4.67 1.92 -4.95
C SER A 179 4.06 0.52 -5.05
N ARG A 180 3.47 0.22 -6.21
CA ARG A 180 2.91 -1.08 -6.59
C ARG A 180 3.04 -1.19 -8.10
N LYS A 181 3.95 -2.05 -8.59
CA LYS A 181 4.25 -2.15 -10.03
C LYS A 181 2.95 -2.27 -10.85
N PRO A 182 2.66 -1.35 -11.80
CA PRO A 182 3.52 -0.32 -12.40
C PRO A 182 3.31 1.11 -11.88
N GLU A 183 2.48 1.32 -10.86
CA GLU A 183 2.08 2.63 -10.36
C GLU A 183 2.91 3.06 -9.15
N ASN A 184 3.17 4.37 -9.07
CA ASN A 184 3.76 5.02 -7.92
C ASN A 184 3.01 6.33 -7.63
N VAL A 185 2.71 6.57 -6.37
CA VAL A 185 2.09 7.81 -5.90
C VAL A 185 2.84 8.30 -4.68
N SER A 186 3.03 9.61 -4.59
CA SER A 186 3.83 10.21 -3.52
C SER A 186 3.13 11.39 -2.90
N ASP A 187 3.46 11.60 -1.63
CA ASP A 187 3.15 12.81 -0.87
C ASP A 187 4.46 13.44 -0.40
N SER A 188 4.45 14.74 -0.11
CA SER A 188 5.65 15.42 0.35
C SER A 188 5.40 16.50 1.40
N ILE A 189 6.38 16.63 2.29
CA ILE A 189 6.37 17.61 3.37
C ILE A 189 7.70 18.35 3.45
N ARG A 190 7.63 19.65 3.75
CA ARG A 190 8.79 20.49 4.02
C ARG A 190 8.92 20.68 5.53
N VAL A 191 10.09 20.35 6.06
CA VAL A 191 10.38 20.56 7.48
C VAL A 191 11.57 21.51 7.61
N ALA A 192 11.37 22.60 8.35
CA ALA A 192 12.39 23.59 8.61
C ALA A 192 12.83 23.53 10.08
N CYS A 193 14.14 23.48 10.31
CA CYS A 193 14.69 23.53 11.66
C CYS A 193 14.79 24.99 12.12
N LYS A 194 13.81 25.44 12.91
CA LYS A 194 13.84 26.75 13.55
C LYS A 194 14.49 26.63 14.93
N ALA A 195 15.48 27.46 15.20
CA ALA A 195 15.99 27.64 16.56
C ALA A 195 14.84 28.15 17.47
N PRO A 196 14.80 27.75 18.75
CA PRO A 196 13.85 28.34 19.68
C PRO A 196 14.03 29.87 19.70
N PRO A 197 12.95 30.66 19.76
CA PRO A 197 13.05 32.11 19.81
C PRO A 197 13.91 32.50 21.02
N THR A 198 14.97 33.27 20.77
CA THR A 198 15.96 33.72 21.75
C THR A 198 15.45 34.79 22.72
N ASP A 199 14.15 34.85 22.97
CA ASP A 199 13.56 35.77 23.92
C ASP A 199 12.43 35.08 24.69
N THR A 200 12.83 34.38 25.74
CA THR A 200 12.22 34.41 27.08
C THR A 200 12.95 33.37 27.92
N ALA A 201 13.63 33.84 28.95
CA ALA A 201 13.86 33.02 30.13
C ALA A 201 12.49 32.44 30.58
N ASP A 202 12.51 31.18 31.02
CA ASP A 202 11.42 30.47 31.68
C ASP A 202 10.27 29.95 30.80
N ALA A 203 10.52 28.88 30.04
CA ALA A 203 9.49 27.92 29.68
C ALA A 203 9.88 26.50 30.15
N VAL A 204 9.43 26.14 31.36
CA VAL A 204 9.46 24.75 31.86
C VAL A 204 8.47 23.94 31.04
N TYR A 205 8.94 23.17 30.05
CA TYR A 205 8.10 22.23 29.32
C TYR A 205 8.03 20.90 30.07
N THR A 206 6.85 20.54 30.56
CA THR A 206 6.58 19.21 31.12
C THR A 206 5.94 18.33 30.05
N SER A 207 6.70 17.38 29.50
CA SER A 207 6.13 16.31 28.68
C SER A 207 5.62 15.19 29.60
N ARG A 208 4.31 14.89 29.53
CA ARG A 208 3.76 13.65 30.08
C ARG A 208 3.91 12.57 29.02
N PHE A 209 4.76 11.59 29.28
CA PHE A 209 4.70 10.32 28.57
C PHE A 209 3.55 9.51 29.18
N GLY A 210 2.64 9.00 28.35
CA GLY A 210 1.67 8.00 28.79
C GLY A 210 2.42 6.85 29.47
N ASN A 211 2.03 6.54 30.70
CA ASN A 211 2.65 5.59 31.65
C ASN A 211 3.70 6.18 32.62
N GLY A 212 3.42 7.35 33.21
CA GLY A 212 3.84 7.68 34.58
C GLY A 212 5.27 8.21 34.79
N ALA A 213 6.05 8.41 33.73
CA ALA A 213 7.36 9.05 33.83
C ALA A 213 7.25 10.58 33.64
N GLN A 214 7.73 11.36 34.61
CA GLN A 214 7.81 12.81 34.53
C GLN A 214 9.29 13.24 34.64
N LEU A 215 9.79 13.91 33.59
CA LEU A 215 11.11 14.53 33.59
C LEU A 215 10.96 16.01 33.97
N SER A 216 11.64 16.43 35.03
CA SER A 216 11.73 17.83 35.45
C SER A 216 13.21 18.25 35.44
N ARG A 217 13.52 19.36 34.76
CA ARG A 217 14.88 19.93 34.72
C ARG A 217 15.01 21.05 35.77
N SER A 218 16.07 20.97 36.56
CA SER A 218 16.75 22.12 37.18
C SER A 218 18.24 22.01 36.83
N LEU A 219 18.83 23.14 36.46
CA LEU A 219 20.19 23.23 35.93
C LEU A 219 21.20 22.52 36.85
N SER A 220 21.99 21.62 36.24
CA SER A 220 23.13 20.86 36.78
C SER A 220 22.94 19.38 37.14
N ARG A 221 21.72 18.82 37.20
CA ARG A 221 21.53 17.35 37.33
C ARG A 221 20.27 16.85 36.62
N ILE A 222 20.42 15.81 35.81
CA ILE A 222 19.30 14.94 35.41
C ILE A 222 18.93 14.12 36.65
N THR A 223 17.73 14.33 37.19
CA THR A 223 17.19 13.47 38.26
C THR A 223 16.04 12.66 37.68
N ILE A 224 16.27 11.37 37.43
CA ILE A 224 15.19 10.44 37.09
C ILE A 224 14.54 10.01 38.40
N ARG A 225 13.34 10.52 38.71
CA ARG A 225 12.53 9.95 39.78
C ARG A 225 11.66 8.84 39.19
N MET A 226 12.19 7.62 39.22
CA MET A 226 11.32 6.45 39.23
C MET A 226 10.62 6.44 40.58
N TRP A 227 9.29 6.56 40.59
CA TRP A 227 8.52 6.16 41.76
C TRP A 227 8.81 4.68 42.00
N PRO A 228 9.05 4.24 43.25
CA PRO A 228 9.13 2.81 43.50
C PRO A 228 7.81 2.20 43.04
N LEU A 229 7.90 1.22 42.14
CA LEU A 229 6.87 0.20 42.01
C LEU A 229 6.58 -0.27 43.43
N LEU A 230 5.31 -0.18 43.82
CA LEU A 230 4.78 -0.65 45.09
C LEU A 230 5.56 -1.88 45.56
N SER A 231 6.15 -1.78 46.75
CA SER A 231 6.75 -2.92 47.43
C SER A 231 5.70 -4.03 47.56
N LEU A 232 6.10 -5.27 47.34
CA LEU A 232 5.27 -6.45 47.50
C LEU A 232 4.78 -6.66 48.96
N ASP A 233 5.26 -5.86 49.92
CA ASP A 233 4.86 -5.90 51.33
C ASP A 233 3.59 -5.09 51.67
N ASP A 234 3.09 -4.24 50.75
CA ASP A 234 1.85 -3.45 50.97
C ASP A 234 0.55 -4.19 50.56
N ILE A 235 0.65 -5.41 50.00
CA ILE A 235 -0.53 -6.23 49.61
C ILE A 235 -0.93 -7.26 50.69
N GLN A 236 -0.15 -7.44 51.77
CA GLN A 236 -0.48 -8.40 52.85
C GLN A 236 -1.12 -7.78 54.10
N ARG A 237 -1.31 -6.45 54.18
CA ARG A 237 -1.94 -5.80 55.36
C ARG A 237 -3.43 -5.45 55.23
N ASN A 238 -4.07 -5.71 54.10
CA ASN A 238 -5.51 -5.44 53.90
C ASN A 238 -6.38 -6.68 53.59
N ALA A 239 -5.87 -7.89 53.80
CA ALA A 239 -6.66 -9.12 53.75
C ALA A 239 -7.12 -9.57 55.15
N GLY A 240 -7.71 -8.65 55.91
CA GLY A 240 -8.11 -8.87 57.30
C GLY A 240 -9.17 -7.88 57.79
N ALA A 241 -10.22 -7.66 57.01
CA ALA A 241 -11.47 -7.07 57.48
C ALA A 241 -12.62 -7.63 56.63
N GLN A 242 -13.34 -8.53 57.27
CA GLN A 242 -14.43 -9.35 56.79
C GLN A 242 -15.71 -8.53 56.54
N PRO A 243 -16.75 -9.18 56.03
CA PRO A 243 -17.80 -9.63 56.95
C PRO A 243 -17.78 -11.15 57.20
#